data_AF-A0A1Z9S755-F1
#
_entry.id   AF-A0A1Z9S755-F1
#
_cell.length_a   1.000
_cell.length_b   1.000
_cell.length_c   1.000
_cell.angle_alpha   90.00
_cell.angle_beta   90.00
_cell.angle_gamma   90.00
#
_symmetry.space_group_name_H-M   'P 1'
#
loop_
_entity.id
_entity.type
_entity.pdbx_description
1 polymer ?
#
loop_
_entity_poly.entity_id
_entity_poly.type
_entity_poly.pdbx_seq_one_letter_code
_entity_poly.pdbx_strand_id
1 'polypeptide(L)'
;MEVIPEKDSVTINDNSLTDPVPYVGIFTDFEGFEGENQILLESFVADLPEVLKNITSEKVLFINGCHLYGVEMLGECPFGVWDSAGTFQNGQTDADWRLSVWVSNRAFRSNRAFDTLLHETSHAFSYLNRNCVGPDGNNKRKQAQEYFGSEELFADSLVLYFGGDYVFYRETNSLSDAENTYL
;
A
#
# COMPACT_ATOMS: atom_id res chain seq x y z
N MET A 1 -3.93 -62.26 28.52
CA MET A 1 -3.42 -61.69 27.26
C MET A 1 -4.60 -61.12 26.52
N GLU A 2 -4.78 -59.80 26.60
CA GLU A 2 -5.70 -59.04 25.75
C GLU A 2 -5.03 -58.78 24.40
N VAL A 3 -5.79 -58.89 23.31
CA VAL A 3 -5.58 -58.07 22.11
C VAL A 3 -6.96 -57.72 21.54
N ILE A 4 -7.29 -56.43 21.60
CA ILE A 4 -8.46 -55.74 21.01
C ILE A 4 -7.97 -55.09 19.68
N PRO A 5 -8.85 -54.87 18.68
CA PRO A 5 -8.53 -55.05 17.26
C PRO A 5 -7.89 -53.82 16.60
N GLU A 6 -7.12 -54.07 15.54
CA GLU A 6 -6.61 -53.03 14.65
C GLU A 6 -7.76 -52.52 13.76
N LYS A 7 -8.12 -51.25 13.95
CA LYS A 7 -9.09 -50.52 13.14
C LYS A 7 -8.27 -49.69 12.16
N ASP A 8 -8.27 -50.07 10.88
CA ASP A 8 -7.65 -49.29 9.80
C ASP A 8 -8.19 -47.85 9.82
N SER A 9 -7.33 -46.91 10.24
CA SER A 9 -7.58 -45.48 10.12
C SER A 9 -7.00 -45.00 8.81
N VAL A 10 -7.85 -44.78 7.81
CA VAL A 10 -7.51 -44.00 6.62
C VAL A 10 -7.45 -42.53 7.04
N THR A 11 -6.25 -41.97 7.14
CA THR A 11 -6.04 -40.52 7.22
C THR A 11 -5.94 -39.95 5.81
N ILE A 12 -6.96 -39.20 5.40
CA ILE A 12 -6.87 -38.33 4.22
C ILE A 12 -6.14 -37.06 4.67
N ASN A 13 -4.86 -36.95 4.32
CA ASN A 13 -4.12 -35.70 4.40
C ASN A 13 -4.52 -34.82 3.22
N ASP A 14 -5.59 -34.03 3.39
CA ASP A 14 -5.92 -32.95 2.47
C ASP A 14 -5.16 -31.69 2.88
N ASN A 15 -3.83 -31.74 2.70
CA ASN A 15 -2.95 -30.59 2.82
C ASN A 15 -2.34 -30.31 1.45
N SER A 16 -3.21 -30.06 0.48
CA SER A 16 -2.84 -29.41 -0.77
C SER A 16 -2.45 -27.96 -0.44
N LEU A 17 -1.24 -27.77 0.08
CA LEU A 17 -0.52 -26.51 -0.03
C LEU A 17 -0.30 -26.32 -1.53
N THR A 18 -1.24 -25.67 -2.20
CA THR A 18 -0.99 -25.11 -3.52
C THR A 18 0.11 -24.08 -3.31
N ASP A 19 1.34 -24.42 -3.72
CA ASP A 19 2.43 -23.47 -3.75
C ASP A 19 1.92 -22.20 -4.47
N PRO A 20 2.13 -21.01 -3.88
CA PRO A 20 1.68 -19.77 -4.50
C PRO A 20 2.30 -19.67 -5.89
N VAL A 21 1.45 -19.47 -6.91
CA VAL A 21 1.90 -19.32 -8.29
C VAL A 21 2.84 -18.11 -8.34
N PRO A 22 4.12 -18.29 -8.75
CA PRO A 22 5.05 -17.18 -8.83
C PRO A 22 4.51 -16.11 -9.78
N TYR A 23 4.57 -14.85 -9.36
CA TYR A 23 4.23 -13.74 -10.24
C TYR A 23 5.19 -13.71 -11.44
N VAL A 24 4.63 -13.54 -12.64
CA VAL A 24 5.38 -13.36 -13.89
C VAL A 24 4.95 -12.04 -14.50
N GLY A 25 5.85 -11.06 -14.56
CA GLY A 25 5.55 -9.74 -15.09
C GLY A 25 6.74 -8.79 -14.95
N ILE A 26 6.57 -7.56 -15.43
CA ILE A 26 7.67 -6.57 -15.52
C ILE A 26 8.29 -6.21 -14.15
N PHE A 27 7.56 -6.43 -13.05
CA PHE A 27 8.05 -6.11 -11.71
C PHE A 27 9.14 -7.06 -11.23
N THR A 28 9.30 -8.25 -11.82
CA THR A 28 10.35 -9.20 -11.42
C THR A 28 11.76 -8.65 -11.63
N ASP A 29 11.91 -7.67 -12.53
CA ASP A 29 13.19 -7.04 -12.83
C ASP A 29 13.48 -5.81 -11.94
N PHE A 30 12.53 -5.41 -11.09
CA PHE A 30 12.69 -4.25 -10.22
C PHE A 30 13.43 -4.60 -8.94
N GLU A 31 14.42 -3.78 -8.58
CA GLU A 31 15.16 -3.95 -7.34
C GLU A 31 14.23 -3.76 -6.13
N GLY A 32 14.28 -4.71 -5.20
CA GLY A 32 13.39 -4.72 -4.03
C GLY A 32 12.04 -5.39 -4.26
N PHE A 33 11.72 -5.88 -5.46
CA PHE A 33 10.54 -6.70 -5.69
C PHE A 33 10.57 -7.97 -4.85
N GLU A 34 9.48 -8.25 -4.13
CA GLU A 34 9.35 -9.44 -3.28
C GLU A 34 8.40 -10.48 -3.91
N GLY A 35 7.33 -10.03 -4.55
CA GLY A 35 6.46 -10.83 -5.40
C GLY A 35 5.54 -11.85 -4.73
N GLU A 36 5.82 -12.31 -3.50
CA GLU A 36 5.03 -13.34 -2.81
C GLU A 36 3.55 -12.95 -2.65
N ASN A 37 3.26 -11.65 -2.52
CA ASN A 37 1.92 -11.09 -2.33
C ASN A 37 1.45 -10.24 -3.52
N GLN A 38 2.13 -10.26 -4.68
CA GLN A 38 1.78 -9.37 -5.80
C GLN A 38 0.35 -9.58 -6.30
N ILE A 39 -0.10 -10.83 -6.44
CA ILE A 39 -1.48 -11.14 -6.88
C ILE A 39 -2.50 -10.65 -5.84
N LEU A 40 -2.18 -10.80 -4.54
CA LEU A 40 -3.04 -10.30 -3.47
C LEU A 40 -3.08 -8.76 -3.47
N LEU A 41 -1.95 -8.10 -3.68
CA LEU A 41 -1.88 -6.65 -3.84
C LEU A 41 -2.75 -6.16 -5.00
N GLU A 42 -2.71 -6.84 -6.16
CA GLU A 42 -3.56 -6.51 -7.31
C GLU A 42 -5.05 -6.63 -6.98
N SER A 43 -5.45 -7.61 -6.15
CA SER A 43 -6.83 -7.70 -5.67
C SER A 43 -7.20 -6.53 -4.75
N PHE A 44 -6.30 -6.10 -3.86
CA PHE A 44 -6.51 -4.92 -3.02
C PHE A 44 -6.61 -3.63 -3.85
N VAL A 45 -5.82 -3.51 -4.91
CA VAL A 45 -5.90 -2.38 -5.85
C VAL A 45 -7.26 -2.35 -6.55
N ALA A 46 -7.82 -3.51 -6.91
CA ALA A 46 -9.17 -3.58 -7.47
C ALA A 46 -10.26 -3.13 -6.48
N ASP A 47 -10.02 -3.32 -5.18
CA ASP A 47 -10.93 -2.96 -4.08
C ASP A 47 -10.75 -1.53 -3.56
N LEU A 48 -9.75 -0.79 -4.05
CA LEU A 48 -9.56 0.63 -3.69
C LEU A 48 -10.84 1.46 -3.94
N PRO A 49 -11.06 2.53 -3.15
CA PRO A 49 -12.11 3.50 -3.39
C PRO A 49 -12.09 4.03 -4.83
N GLU A 50 -13.26 4.17 -5.45
CA GLU A 50 -13.39 4.51 -6.88
C GLU A 50 -12.65 5.79 -7.26
N VAL A 51 -12.67 6.81 -6.39
CA VAL A 51 -11.95 8.07 -6.59
C VAL A 51 -10.43 7.87 -6.68
N LEU A 52 -9.86 6.99 -5.85
CA LEU A 52 -8.44 6.66 -5.85
C LEU A 52 -8.07 5.81 -7.07
N LYS A 53 -8.90 4.82 -7.40
CA LYS A 53 -8.70 4.00 -8.61
C LYS A 53 -8.70 4.83 -9.87
N ASN A 54 -9.69 5.70 -10.05
CA ASN A 54 -9.84 6.49 -11.27
C ASN A 54 -8.66 7.42 -11.52
N ILE A 55 -8.06 7.99 -10.46
CA ILE A 55 -6.93 8.89 -10.66
C ILE A 55 -5.62 8.15 -10.95
N THR A 56 -5.42 6.98 -10.32
CA THR A 56 -4.17 6.22 -10.35
C THR A 56 -4.11 5.20 -11.48
N SER A 57 -5.26 4.75 -11.99
CA SER A 57 -5.37 3.79 -13.08
C SER A 57 -4.51 4.21 -14.28
N GLU A 58 -3.76 3.26 -14.82
CA GLU A 58 -2.83 3.42 -15.96
C GLU A 58 -1.64 4.38 -15.74
N LYS A 59 -1.55 5.03 -14.57
CA LYS A 59 -0.49 6.00 -14.24
C LYS A 59 0.44 5.54 -13.13
N VAL A 60 -0.07 4.74 -12.21
CA VAL A 60 0.64 4.29 -11.02
C VAL A 60 0.86 2.79 -11.09
N LEU A 61 2.10 2.38 -10.82
CA LEU A 61 2.45 0.97 -10.63
C LEU A 61 2.21 0.57 -9.17
N PHE A 62 1.65 -0.62 -8.96
CA PHE A 62 1.43 -1.15 -7.61
C PHE A 62 2.27 -2.41 -7.43
N ILE A 63 3.30 -2.31 -6.58
CA ILE A 63 4.39 -3.27 -6.52
C ILE A 63 4.46 -3.86 -5.11
N ASN A 64 4.41 -5.19 -5.01
CA ASN A 64 4.72 -5.89 -3.79
C ASN A 64 6.23 -6.03 -3.65
N GLY A 65 6.80 -5.20 -2.78
CA GLY A 65 8.24 -5.18 -2.59
C GLY A 65 8.70 -4.26 -1.47
N CYS A 66 9.97 -4.43 -1.12
CA CYS A 66 10.69 -3.61 -0.18
C CYS A 66 11.46 -2.50 -0.90
N HIS A 67 10.98 -1.25 -0.80
CA HIS A 67 11.63 -0.12 -1.44
C HIS A 67 13.01 0.17 -0.84
N LEU A 68 14.08 -0.04 -1.62
CA LEU A 68 15.45 -0.06 -1.10
C LEU A 68 15.94 1.29 -0.55
N TYR A 69 15.56 2.41 -1.16
CA TYR A 69 15.88 3.72 -0.59
C TYR A 69 15.17 3.94 0.76
N GLY A 70 13.97 3.38 0.95
CA GLY A 70 13.28 3.43 2.24
C GLY A 70 14.04 2.68 3.32
N VAL A 71 14.66 1.54 2.95
CA VAL A 71 15.55 0.77 3.85
C VAL A 71 16.77 1.60 4.25
N GLU A 72 17.43 2.28 3.31
CA GLU A 72 18.58 3.14 3.62
C GLU A 72 18.23 4.26 4.61
N MET A 73 17.01 4.81 4.50
CA MET A 73 16.57 5.90 5.37
C MET A 73 16.09 5.44 6.76
N LEU A 74 15.50 4.26 6.86
CA LEU A 74 14.86 3.77 8.09
C LEU A 74 15.64 2.67 8.81
N GLY A 75 16.66 2.09 8.16
CA GLY A 75 17.41 0.93 8.65
C GLY A 75 16.63 -0.40 8.59
N GLU A 76 15.40 -0.38 8.10
CA GLU A 76 14.54 -1.54 7.93
C GLU A 76 13.53 -1.32 6.80
N CYS A 77 12.94 -2.42 6.32
CA CYS A 77 11.92 -2.34 5.28
C CYS A 77 10.68 -1.57 5.78
N PRO A 78 10.26 -0.47 5.12
CA PRO A 78 9.01 0.21 5.44
C PRO A 78 7.80 -0.68 5.10
N PHE A 79 6.63 -0.36 5.66
CA PHE A 79 5.39 -1.01 5.24
C PHE A 79 5.05 -0.64 3.79
N GLY A 80 5.15 0.64 3.43
CA GLY A 80 4.97 1.11 2.07
C GLY A 80 5.77 2.35 1.75
N VAL A 81 5.81 2.70 0.46
CA VAL A 81 6.39 3.93 -0.07
C VAL A 81 5.64 4.35 -1.33
N TRP A 82 5.18 5.60 -1.36
CA TRP A 82 4.89 6.32 -2.60
C TRP A 82 6.18 6.87 -3.21
N ASP A 83 6.58 6.33 -4.35
CA ASP A 83 7.76 6.75 -5.09
C ASP A 83 7.39 7.41 -6.42
N SER A 84 7.20 8.73 -6.37
CA SER A 84 6.93 9.51 -7.57
C SER A 84 8.12 9.63 -8.53
N ALA A 85 9.35 9.42 -8.04
CA ALA A 85 10.58 9.77 -8.76
C ALA A 85 11.29 8.55 -9.38
N GLY A 86 10.98 7.33 -8.94
CA GLY A 86 11.72 6.15 -9.36
C GLY A 86 13.09 6.16 -8.70
N THR A 87 13.13 6.04 -7.39
CA THR A 87 14.31 6.27 -6.56
C THR A 87 15.10 4.98 -6.37
N PHE A 88 16.33 4.96 -6.86
CA PHE A 88 17.30 3.89 -6.62
C PHE A 88 17.77 3.88 -5.16
N GLN A 89 18.35 2.76 -4.71
CA GLN A 89 18.88 2.62 -3.35
C GLN A 89 19.86 3.74 -2.97
N ASN A 90 20.68 4.21 -3.90
CA ASN A 90 21.66 5.29 -3.68
C ASN A 90 21.06 6.71 -3.68
N GLY A 91 19.74 6.85 -3.81
CA GLY A 91 19.03 8.13 -3.87
C GLY A 91 19.03 8.81 -5.24
N GLN A 92 19.62 8.21 -6.28
CA GLN A 92 19.40 8.65 -7.66
C GLN A 92 17.95 8.37 -8.08
N THR A 93 17.44 9.10 -9.06
CA THR A 93 16.04 9.05 -9.52
C THR A 93 15.93 8.65 -10.99
N ASP A 94 14.72 8.61 -11.53
CA ASP A 94 14.38 8.25 -12.92
C ASP A 94 14.49 6.75 -13.24
N ALA A 95 14.27 5.89 -12.25
CA ALA A 95 14.08 4.46 -12.47
C ALA A 95 12.78 4.16 -13.24
N ASP A 96 12.73 2.97 -13.87
CA ASP A 96 11.56 2.51 -14.64
C ASP A 96 10.30 2.35 -13.79
N TRP A 97 10.46 2.21 -12.46
CA TRP A 97 9.36 2.14 -11.50
C TRP A 97 8.88 3.50 -10.97
N ARG A 98 9.23 4.64 -11.58
CA ARG A 98 8.67 5.93 -11.17
C ARG A 98 7.14 5.92 -11.17
N LEU A 99 6.53 6.76 -10.32
CA LEU A 99 5.09 6.77 -10.07
C LEU A 99 4.60 5.39 -9.59
N SER A 100 5.21 4.88 -8.53
CA SER A 100 4.83 3.60 -7.94
C SER A 100 4.41 3.70 -6.49
N VAL A 101 3.49 2.84 -6.09
CA VAL A 101 3.19 2.50 -4.71
C VAL A 101 3.82 1.15 -4.42
N TRP A 102 4.69 1.11 -3.42
CA TRP A 102 5.31 -0.10 -2.91
C TRP A 102 4.60 -0.53 -1.63
N VAL A 103 4.26 -1.82 -1.53
CA VAL A 103 3.72 -2.44 -0.32
C VAL A 103 4.53 -3.69 0.00
N SER A 104 5.26 -3.69 1.11
CA SER A 104 6.19 -4.77 1.43
C SER A 104 5.48 -5.98 2.05
N ASN A 105 6.13 -7.13 1.99
CA ASN A 105 5.70 -8.34 2.70
C ASN A 105 5.63 -8.12 4.21
N ARG A 106 6.38 -7.15 4.75
CA ARG A 106 6.25 -6.75 6.15
C ARG A 106 4.84 -6.22 6.43
N ALA A 107 4.27 -5.39 5.55
CA ALA A 107 2.90 -4.90 5.70
C ALA A 107 1.88 -6.05 5.65
N PHE A 108 2.06 -7.00 4.73
CA PHE A 108 1.21 -8.20 4.64
C PHE A 108 1.28 -9.06 5.91
N ARG A 109 2.49 -9.39 6.38
CA ARG A 109 2.70 -10.17 7.62
C ARG A 109 2.16 -9.48 8.86
N SER A 110 2.11 -8.14 8.86
CA SER A 110 1.54 -7.35 9.96
C SER A 110 0.03 -7.12 9.84
N ASN A 111 -0.64 -7.67 8.81
CA ASN A 111 -2.05 -7.43 8.51
C ASN A 111 -2.38 -5.93 8.34
N ARG A 112 -1.46 -5.18 7.72
CA ARG A 112 -1.57 -3.72 7.45
C ARG A 112 -1.50 -3.36 5.98
N ALA A 113 -1.45 -4.35 5.08
CA ALA A 113 -1.21 -4.12 3.66
C ALA A 113 -2.28 -3.25 2.99
N PHE A 114 -3.57 -3.42 3.33
CA PHE A 114 -4.63 -2.59 2.75
C PHE A 114 -4.60 -1.14 3.24
N ASP A 115 -4.41 -0.91 4.56
CA ASP A 115 -4.27 0.45 5.10
C ASP A 115 -3.00 1.15 4.56
N THR A 116 -1.91 0.39 4.42
CA THR A 116 -0.67 0.86 3.79
C THR A 116 -0.94 1.25 2.33
N LEU A 117 -1.63 0.40 1.57
CA LEU A 117 -2.01 0.71 0.20
C LEU A 117 -2.87 1.98 0.13
N LEU A 118 -3.86 2.14 1.01
CA LEU A 118 -4.69 3.35 1.07
C LEU A 118 -3.85 4.60 1.36
N HIS A 119 -2.92 4.52 2.31
CA HIS A 119 -2.04 5.62 2.69
C HIS A 119 -1.15 6.05 1.51
N GLU A 120 -0.40 5.13 0.92
CA GLU A 120 0.52 5.45 -0.18
C GLU A 120 -0.23 5.89 -1.46
N THR A 121 -1.40 5.30 -1.72
CA THR A 121 -2.27 5.72 -2.82
C THR A 121 -2.83 7.13 -2.59
N SER A 122 -3.02 7.53 -1.33
CA SER A 122 -3.46 8.89 -0.98
C SER A 122 -2.37 9.93 -1.30
N HIS A 123 -1.09 9.60 -1.09
CA HIS A 123 0.01 10.42 -1.60
C HIS A 123 0.03 10.51 -3.13
N ALA A 124 -0.21 9.38 -3.82
CA ALA A 124 -0.34 9.39 -5.28
C ALA A 124 -1.50 10.29 -5.74
N PHE A 125 -2.66 10.21 -5.09
CA PHE A 125 -3.82 11.06 -5.35
C PHE A 125 -3.49 12.56 -5.15
N SER A 126 -2.85 12.90 -4.04
CA SER A 126 -2.37 14.26 -3.74
C SER A 126 -1.41 14.77 -4.81
N TYR A 127 -0.41 13.95 -5.16
CA TYR A 127 0.61 14.30 -6.15
C TYR A 127 0.03 14.46 -7.56
N LEU A 128 -0.86 13.57 -8.00
CA LEU A 128 -1.47 13.63 -9.33
C LEU A 128 -2.42 14.84 -9.46
N ASN A 129 -3.01 15.30 -8.35
CA ASN A 129 -3.80 16.53 -8.29
C ASN A 129 -2.99 17.79 -7.92
N ARG A 130 -1.65 17.75 -7.90
CA ARG A 130 -0.82 18.88 -7.45
C ARG A 130 -1.03 20.19 -8.22
N ASN A 131 -1.62 20.14 -9.41
CA ASN A 131 -1.93 21.32 -10.23
C ASN A 131 -3.41 21.74 -10.14
N CYS A 132 -4.21 21.11 -9.28
CA CYS A 132 -5.60 21.47 -9.07
C CYS A 132 -5.70 22.79 -8.31
N VAL A 133 -6.29 23.80 -8.94
CA VAL A 133 -6.49 25.14 -8.39
C VAL A 133 -7.99 25.37 -8.19
N GLY A 134 -8.38 25.78 -6.99
CA GLY A 134 -9.76 26.09 -6.65
C GLY A 134 -10.28 27.40 -7.27
N PRO A 135 -11.60 27.65 -7.19
CA PRO A 135 -12.17 28.92 -7.64
C PRO A 135 -11.62 30.16 -6.92
N ASP A 136 -11.07 29.97 -5.72
CA ASP A 136 -10.40 30.98 -4.90
C ASP A 136 -8.94 31.25 -5.34
N GLY A 137 -8.46 30.56 -6.39
CA GLY A 137 -7.09 30.68 -6.90
C GLY A 137 -6.06 29.89 -6.08
N ASN A 138 -6.47 29.18 -5.03
CA ASN A 138 -5.57 28.44 -4.17
C ASN A 138 -5.37 27.01 -4.67
N ASN A 139 -4.16 26.49 -4.44
CA ASN A 139 -3.82 25.11 -4.76
C ASN A 139 -4.49 24.14 -3.75
N LYS A 140 -5.28 23.18 -4.24
CA LYS A 140 -6.04 22.26 -3.39
C LYS A 140 -5.16 21.33 -2.57
N ARG A 141 -4.06 20.83 -3.14
CA ARG A 141 -3.09 20.01 -2.41
C ARG A 141 -2.52 20.78 -1.22
N LYS A 142 -2.10 22.03 -1.45
CA LYS A 142 -1.57 22.89 -0.39
C LYS A 142 -2.63 23.15 0.70
N GLN A 143 -3.88 23.42 0.31
CA GLN A 143 -4.98 23.62 1.27
C GLN A 143 -5.20 22.38 2.15
N ALA A 144 -5.15 21.18 1.57
CA ALA A 144 -5.30 19.94 2.34
C ALA A 144 -4.15 19.75 3.33
N GLN A 145 -2.90 19.92 2.87
CA GLN A 145 -1.72 19.84 3.74
C GLN A 145 -1.78 20.85 4.89
N GLU A 146 -2.21 22.09 4.62
CA GLU A 146 -2.34 23.13 5.66
C GLU A 146 -3.48 22.81 6.64
N TYR A 147 -4.59 22.26 6.16
CA TYR A 147 -5.72 21.89 7.00
C TYR A 147 -5.39 20.73 7.96
N PHE A 148 -4.76 19.68 7.45
CA PHE A 148 -4.39 18.49 8.24
C PHE A 148 -3.05 18.63 8.97
N GLY A 149 -2.23 19.62 8.60
CA GLY A 149 -0.93 19.93 9.22
C GLY A 149 0.28 19.32 8.52
N SER A 150 0.11 18.28 7.70
CA SER A 150 1.17 17.73 6.83
C SER A 150 0.57 16.89 5.70
N GLU A 151 1.42 16.50 4.75
CA GLU A 151 1.06 15.52 3.70
C GLU A 151 0.78 14.13 4.28
N GLU A 152 1.56 13.70 5.27
CA GLU A 152 1.38 12.42 5.99
C GLU A 152 0.06 12.35 6.75
N LEU A 153 -0.26 13.43 7.49
CA LEU A 153 -1.53 13.52 8.24
C LEU A 153 -2.73 13.58 7.28
N PHE A 154 -2.57 14.20 6.11
CA PHE A 154 -3.59 14.18 5.08
C PHE A 154 -3.81 12.75 4.52
N ALA A 155 -2.74 12.02 4.21
CA ALA A 155 -2.83 10.64 3.73
C ALA A 155 -3.50 9.73 4.76
N ASP A 156 -3.10 9.77 6.04
CA ASP A 156 -3.76 9.03 7.11
C ASP A 156 -5.24 9.39 7.27
N SER A 157 -5.61 10.65 7.05
CA SER A 157 -7.00 11.08 7.14
C SER A 157 -7.85 10.45 6.04
N LEU A 158 -7.30 10.27 4.85
CA LEU A 158 -7.94 9.55 3.76
C LEU A 158 -8.05 8.04 4.04
N VAL A 159 -7.07 7.44 4.72
CA VAL A 159 -7.20 6.03 5.18
C VAL A 159 -8.46 5.86 6.03
N LEU A 160 -8.63 6.72 7.05
CA LEU A 160 -9.81 6.68 7.92
C LEU A 160 -11.11 6.97 7.19
N TYR A 161 -11.10 7.96 6.29
CA TYR A 161 -12.27 8.34 5.51
C TYR A 161 -12.80 7.19 4.63
N PHE A 162 -11.87 6.40 4.08
CA PHE A 162 -12.21 5.23 3.27
C PHE A 162 -12.41 3.95 4.09
N GLY A 163 -12.45 4.04 5.41
CA GLY A 163 -12.80 2.93 6.31
C GLY A 163 -11.63 2.04 6.72
N GLY A 164 -10.38 2.46 6.47
CA GLY A 164 -9.21 1.86 7.07
C GLY A 164 -9.14 2.11 8.58
N ASP A 165 -8.38 1.27 9.29
CA ASP A 165 -8.31 1.30 10.76
C ASP A 165 -6.89 1.43 11.33
N TYR A 166 -5.93 1.74 10.46
CA TYR A 166 -4.54 1.93 10.84
C TYR A 166 -3.97 3.20 10.22
N VAL A 167 -3.37 4.03 11.07
CA VAL A 167 -2.75 5.31 10.72
C VAL A 167 -1.33 5.35 11.30
N PHE A 168 -0.41 5.97 10.57
CA PHE A 168 1.02 5.95 10.90
C PHE A 168 1.49 7.18 11.68
N TYR A 169 0.87 8.33 11.42
CA TYR A 169 1.30 9.65 11.86
C TYR A 169 0.25 10.37 12.71
N ARG A 170 -1.03 9.96 12.65
CA ARG A 170 -2.09 10.49 13.52
C ARG A 170 -2.02 9.92 14.92
N GLU A 171 -2.29 10.77 15.92
CA GLU A 171 -2.44 10.35 17.32
C GLU A 171 -3.76 9.62 17.61
N THR A 172 -4.77 9.85 16.77
CA THR A 172 -6.11 9.28 16.93
C THR A 172 -6.58 8.57 15.67
N ASN A 173 -7.24 7.44 15.86
CA ASN A 173 -7.78 6.60 14.79
C ASN A 173 -9.23 6.99 14.43
N SER A 174 -9.51 8.30 14.39
CA SER A 174 -10.83 8.84 14.10
C SER A 174 -10.72 10.21 13.43
N LEU A 175 -11.69 10.50 12.56
CA LEU A 175 -11.90 11.84 12.01
C LEU A 175 -12.90 12.61 12.86
N SER A 176 -12.63 13.89 13.08
CA SER A 176 -13.61 14.84 13.60
C SER A 176 -14.71 15.13 12.58
N ASP A 177 -15.83 15.69 13.02
CA ASP A 177 -16.93 16.10 12.12
C ASP A 177 -16.47 17.13 11.08
N ALA A 178 -15.53 18.01 11.46
CA ALA A 178 -14.96 19.01 10.57
C ALA A 178 -14.10 18.36 9.47
N GLU A 179 -13.26 17.38 9.83
CA GLU A 179 -12.46 16.62 8.87
C GLU A 179 -13.34 15.80 7.92
N ASN A 180 -14.38 15.14 8.44
CA ASN A 180 -15.36 14.42 7.60
C ASN A 180 -16.10 15.36 6.64
N THR A 181 -16.39 16.59 7.04
CA THR A 181 -17.03 17.58 6.17
C THR A 181 -16.06 18.13 5.12
N TYR A 182 -14.77 18.17 5.43
CA TYR A 182 -13.73 18.66 4.53
C TYR A 182 -13.47 17.68 3.37
N LEU A 183 -13.48 16.38 3.64
CA LEU A 183 -13.17 15.28 2.71
C LEU A 183 -14.36 14.89 1.83
#